data_AF-A0A7S2SC44-F1
#
_entry.id   AF-A0A7S2SC44-F1
#
_cell.length_a   1.000
_cell.length_b   1.000
_cell.length_c   1.000
_cell.angle_alpha   90.00
_cell.angle_beta   90.00
_cell.angle_gamma   90.00
#
_symmetry.space_group_name_H-M   'P 1'
#
loop_
_entity.id
_entity.type
_entity.pdbx_description
1 polymer ?
#
loop_
_entity_poly.entity_id
_entity_poly.type
_entity_poly.pdbx_seq_one_letter_code
_entity_poly.pdbx_strand_id
1 'polypeptide(L)'
;KTVAESLFPSIGSVDSKVPLLYEKVLNLLRKADTSELWPTTTPKRQLVMISTNEDEKENDTCLSAALIKAQSNSGTRASAYTFKEGQGGASGSFSVGAMPGVQCEQPKGNTLFPELMKAAFELEIALCPNREPSSTIAVNRNAQFRPHVDNGAGAGQSTSLIVGMGTYVGGELMVEGKKHDIRYEAIEFNGWTQRHWTLPFVGERYSLVWFTPKGCEGVHGIELCK
;
A
#
# COMPACT_ATOMS: atom_id res chain seq x y z
N LYS A 1 -8.06 7.17 -27.17
CA LYS A 1 -7.64 7.71 -25.85
C LYS A 1 -8.69 7.31 -24.83
N THR A 2 -8.30 6.67 -23.74
CA THR A 2 -9.24 6.34 -22.64
C THR A 2 -9.34 7.50 -21.66
N VAL A 3 -10.48 7.61 -20.96
CA VAL A 3 -10.80 8.74 -20.07
C VAL A 3 -9.73 8.95 -18.97
N ALA A 4 -9.04 7.88 -18.56
CA ALA A 4 -7.91 7.94 -17.63
C ALA A 4 -6.72 8.80 -18.14
N GLU A 5 -6.44 8.80 -19.44
CA GLU A 5 -5.34 9.59 -20.05
C GLU A 5 -5.60 11.11 -20.06
N SER A 6 -6.85 11.53 -19.82
CA SER A 6 -7.23 12.95 -19.75
C SER A 6 -7.29 13.52 -18.33
N LEU A 7 -7.15 12.70 -17.29
CA LEU A 7 -7.34 13.11 -15.88
C LEU A 7 -6.03 13.35 -15.12
N PHE A 8 -4.91 12.82 -15.60
CA PHE A 8 -3.61 12.92 -14.94
C PHE A 8 -2.59 13.67 -15.79
N PRO A 9 -1.61 14.36 -15.16
CA PRO A 9 -0.42 14.84 -15.87
C PRO A 9 0.29 13.68 -16.58
N SER A 10 1.02 13.99 -17.67
CA SER A 10 1.84 12.99 -18.34
C SER A 10 2.85 12.38 -17.37
N ILE A 11 3.08 11.07 -17.45
CA ILE A 11 4.13 10.42 -16.64
C ILE A 11 5.52 11.04 -16.89
N GLY A 12 5.74 11.63 -18.07
CA GLY A 12 6.97 12.36 -18.41
C GLY A 12 7.13 13.72 -17.73
N SER A 13 6.13 14.23 -17.00
CA SER A 13 6.26 15.43 -16.15
C SER A 13 6.46 15.10 -14.67
N VAL A 14 6.62 13.82 -14.31
CA VAL A 14 6.93 13.39 -12.95
C VAL A 14 8.40 13.67 -12.65
N ASP A 15 8.70 14.34 -11.53
CA ASP A 15 10.08 14.42 -11.05
C ASP A 15 10.59 12.99 -10.77
N SER A 16 11.59 12.58 -11.54
CA SER A 16 12.23 11.26 -11.48
C SER A 16 13.29 11.18 -10.38
N LYS A 17 13.62 12.30 -9.73
CA LYS A 17 14.56 12.33 -8.61
C LYS A 17 14.03 11.52 -7.43
N VAL A 18 14.77 10.47 -7.09
CA VAL A 18 14.59 9.71 -5.86
C VAL A 18 15.41 10.39 -4.77
N PRO A 19 14.86 10.70 -3.57
CA PRO A 19 15.69 11.19 -2.48
C PRO A 19 16.59 10.06 -1.95
N LEU A 20 17.86 10.37 -1.67
CA LEU A 20 18.90 9.40 -1.26
C LEU A 20 18.43 8.38 -0.19
N LEU A 21 17.63 8.85 0.77
CA LEU A 21 17.05 8.04 1.85
C LEU A 21 16.25 6.82 1.35
N TYR A 22 15.57 6.95 0.20
CA TYR A 22 14.71 5.90 -0.36
C TYR A 22 15.37 5.04 -1.43
N GLU A 23 16.54 5.44 -1.96
CA GLU A 23 17.18 4.77 -3.11
C GLU A 23 17.44 3.28 -2.88
N LYS A 24 18.00 2.92 -1.72
CA LYS A 24 18.28 1.52 -1.35
C LYS A 24 17.00 0.67 -1.38
N VAL A 25 15.93 1.17 -0.77
CA VAL A 25 14.65 0.46 -0.65
C VAL A 25 13.94 0.37 -2.01
N LEU A 26 13.88 1.45 -2.78
CA LEU A 26 13.27 1.45 -4.11
C LEU A 26 14.01 0.52 -5.09
N ASN A 27 15.34 0.48 -5.03
CA ASN A 27 16.14 -0.45 -5.84
C ASN A 27 15.87 -1.92 -5.46
N LEU A 28 15.70 -2.22 -4.16
CA LEU A 28 15.34 -3.57 -3.70
C LEU A 28 13.90 -3.96 -4.05
N LEU A 29 12.95 -3.00 -4.01
CA LEU A 29 11.57 -3.21 -4.47
C LEU A 29 11.50 -3.55 -5.96
N ARG A 30 12.21 -2.78 -6.81
CA ARG A 30 12.31 -3.05 -8.25
C ARG A 30 12.96 -4.40 -8.54
N LYS A 31 14.04 -4.75 -7.84
CA LYS A 31 14.65 -6.09 -7.92
C LYS A 31 13.65 -7.19 -7.58
N ALA A 32 12.91 -7.05 -6.47
CA ALA A 32 11.90 -8.01 -6.05
C ALA A 32 10.76 -8.15 -7.07
N ASP A 33 10.31 -7.05 -7.69
CA ASP A 33 9.33 -7.07 -8.77
C ASP A 33 9.83 -7.87 -9.99
N THR A 34 11.04 -7.54 -10.48
CA THR A 34 11.66 -8.23 -11.62
C THR A 34 12.15 -9.65 -11.35
N SER A 35 12.07 -10.14 -10.10
CA SER A 35 12.65 -11.43 -9.70
C SER A 35 11.78 -12.64 -10.01
N GLU A 36 10.53 -12.45 -10.45
CA GLU A 36 9.47 -13.47 -10.54
C GLU A 36 9.10 -14.14 -9.18
N LEU A 37 9.82 -13.86 -8.10
CA LEU A 37 9.54 -14.37 -6.75
C LEU A 37 8.47 -13.57 -5.99
N TRP A 38 7.91 -12.51 -6.59
CA TRP A 38 6.89 -11.68 -5.93
C TRP A 38 5.67 -12.54 -5.54
N PRO A 39 5.35 -12.69 -4.23
CA PRO A 39 4.33 -13.63 -3.79
C PRO A 39 2.95 -13.32 -4.36
N THR A 40 2.18 -14.37 -4.64
CA THR A 40 0.77 -14.23 -4.99
C THR A 40 0.00 -13.58 -3.84
N THR A 41 -0.69 -12.49 -4.16
CA THR A 41 -1.54 -11.77 -3.20
C THR A 41 -2.62 -12.71 -2.66
N THR A 42 -2.79 -12.77 -1.34
CA THR A 42 -3.79 -13.67 -0.73
C THR A 42 -5.22 -13.27 -1.15
N PRO A 43 -6.17 -14.20 -1.29
CA PRO A 43 -7.54 -13.89 -1.70
C PRO A 43 -8.22 -12.83 -0.81
N LYS A 44 -7.96 -12.85 0.51
CA LYS A 44 -8.48 -11.82 1.42
C LYS A 44 -7.97 -10.40 1.11
N ARG A 45 -6.71 -10.25 0.66
CA ARG A 45 -6.17 -8.97 0.19
C ARG A 45 -6.69 -8.62 -1.21
N GLN A 46 -6.87 -9.60 -2.08
CA GLN A 46 -7.48 -9.37 -3.42
C GLN A 46 -8.91 -8.79 -3.32
N LEU A 47 -9.69 -9.12 -2.28
CA LEU A 47 -11.05 -8.56 -2.07
C LEU A 47 -11.07 -7.05 -1.76
N VAL A 48 -10.07 -6.55 -1.02
CA VAL A 48 -9.94 -5.12 -0.69
C VAL A 48 -9.15 -4.34 -1.75
N MET A 49 -8.29 -5.03 -2.51
CA MET A 49 -7.74 -4.50 -3.75
C MET A 49 -8.84 -4.46 -4.83
N ILE A 50 -8.64 -3.65 -5.87
CA ILE A 50 -9.55 -3.64 -7.01
C ILE A 50 -9.20 -4.83 -7.92
N SER A 51 -9.91 -5.95 -7.71
CA SER A 51 -9.90 -7.10 -8.61
C SER A 51 -10.95 -6.96 -9.72
N THR A 52 -10.62 -7.49 -10.89
CA THR A 52 -11.40 -7.46 -12.11
C THR A 52 -12.12 -8.79 -12.36
N ASN A 53 -13.39 -8.69 -12.73
CA ASN A 53 -14.06 -9.69 -13.55
C ASN A 53 -14.53 -8.97 -14.83
N GLU A 54 -14.57 -9.71 -15.93
CA GLU A 54 -15.31 -9.29 -17.12
C GLU A 54 -16.82 -9.28 -16.81
N ASP A 55 -17.61 -8.62 -17.66
CA ASP A 55 -19.05 -8.36 -17.49
C ASP A 55 -19.46 -7.37 -16.39
N GLU A 56 -19.27 -6.07 -16.65
CA GLU A 56 -20.35 -5.09 -16.40
C GLU A 56 -20.21 -3.83 -17.27
N LYS A 57 -21.35 -3.26 -17.68
CA LYS A 57 -21.44 -2.22 -18.72
C LYS A 57 -20.91 -0.86 -18.24
N GLU A 58 -20.35 -0.10 -19.17
CA GLU A 58 -19.88 1.27 -18.96
C GLU A 58 -20.98 2.16 -18.40
N ASN A 59 -20.79 2.62 -17.16
CA ASN A 59 -21.45 3.77 -16.58
C ASN A 59 -20.37 4.82 -16.29
N ASP A 60 -20.26 5.83 -17.17
CA ASP A 60 -19.33 6.97 -17.05
C ASP A 60 -19.68 7.86 -15.85
N THR A 61 -19.40 7.36 -14.64
CA THR A 61 -19.41 8.17 -13.41
C THR A 61 -18.09 8.92 -13.28
N CYS A 62 -18.14 10.25 -13.48
CA CYS A 62 -17.01 11.15 -13.31
C CYS A 62 -16.32 10.97 -11.93
N LEU A 63 -15.00 11.14 -11.89
CA LEU A 63 -14.18 10.98 -10.67
C LEU A 63 -14.71 11.79 -9.48
N SER A 64 -15.28 12.98 -9.72
CA SER A 64 -15.92 13.81 -8.69
C SER A 64 -17.20 13.18 -8.13
N ALA A 65 -18.05 12.58 -8.96
CA ALA A 65 -19.24 11.86 -8.52
C ALA A 65 -18.86 10.60 -7.73
N ALA A 66 -17.80 9.90 -8.13
CA ALA A 66 -17.26 8.76 -7.39
C ALA A 66 -16.60 9.16 -6.06
N LEU A 67 -15.90 10.31 -6.00
CA LEU A 67 -15.39 10.90 -4.75
C LEU A 67 -16.53 11.26 -3.78
N ILE A 68 -17.57 11.96 -4.26
CA ILE A 68 -18.75 12.32 -3.47
C ILE A 68 -19.44 11.05 -2.95
N LYS A 69 -19.61 10.02 -3.80
CA LYS A 69 -20.17 8.72 -3.42
C LYS A 69 -19.28 7.97 -2.41
N ALA A 70 -17.95 8.07 -2.51
CA ALA A 70 -17.03 7.49 -1.54
C ALA A 70 -17.16 8.14 -0.16
N GLN A 71 -17.24 9.48 -0.13
CA GLN A 71 -17.41 10.29 1.08
C GLN A 71 -18.79 10.09 1.73
N SER A 72 -19.86 9.93 0.94
CA SER A 72 -21.22 9.69 1.46
C SER A 72 -21.52 8.23 1.83
N ASN A 73 -20.70 7.25 1.40
CA ASN A 73 -20.86 5.84 1.77
C ASN A 73 -20.36 5.55 3.21
N SER A 74 -21.06 6.10 4.21
CA SER A 74 -20.84 5.77 5.63
C SER A 74 -21.42 4.41 6.03
N GLY A 75 -22.45 3.93 5.31
CA GLY A 75 -23.21 2.73 5.68
C GLY A 75 -22.94 1.45 4.86
N THR A 76 -22.38 1.55 3.64
CA THR A 76 -22.14 0.38 2.79
C THR A 76 -20.65 0.18 2.48
N ARG A 77 -20.16 -1.05 2.65
CA ARG A 77 -18.78 -1.46 2.32
C ARG A 77 -18.52 -1.57 0.79
N ALA A 78 -19.40 -1.00 -0.04
CA ALA A 78 -19.29 -1.04 -1.49
C ALA A 78 -18.31 0.03 -2.00
N SER A 79 -17.45 -0.37 -2.93
CA SER A 79 -16.56 0.56 -3.65
C SER A 79 -17.38 1.63 -4.37
N ALA A 80 -16.94 2.87 -4.32
CA ALA A 80 -17.50 3.96 -5.13
C ALA A 80 -16.93 3.99 -6.57
N TYR A 81 -15.95 3.13 -6.86
CA TYR A 81 -15.21 3.08 -8.13
C TYR A 81 -15.19 1.66 -8.72
N THR A 82 -15.27 1.58 -10.04
CA THR A 82 -15.11 0.36 -10.85
C THR A 82 -14.10 0.67 -11.95
N PHE A 83 -13.06 -0.16 -12.12
CA PHE A 83 -11.98 0.07 -13.09
C PHE A 83 -11.54 -1.25 -13.77
N LYS A 84 -11.02 -1.14 -15.01
CA LYS A 84 -10.54 -2.26 -15.84
C LYS A 84 -9.11 -2.66 -15.49
N GLU A 85 -8.74 -3.90 -15.79
CA GLU A 85 -7.40 -4.45 -15.61
C GLU A 85 -6.42 -3.84 -16.62
N GLY A 86 -5.12 -3.94 -16.37
CA GLY A 86 -4.10 -3.54 -17.34
C GLY A 86 -3.84 -2.03 -17.48
N GLN A 87 -4.67 -1.13 -16.92
CA GLN A 87 -4.36 0.32 -16.87
C GLN A 87 -3.51 0.74 -15.65
N GLY A 88 -3.17 -0.22 -14.78
CA GLY A 88 -2.19 -0.14 -13.70
C GLY A 88 -1.63 -1.53 -13.36
N GLY A 89 -1.50 -2.37 -14.39
CA GLY A 89 -1.49 -3.83 -14.26
C GLY A 89 -0.18 -4.45 -13.77
N ALA A 90 -0.06 -4.63 -12.45
CA ALA A 90 0.61 -5.78 -11.83
C ALA A 90 0.37 -5.73 -10.30
N SER A 91 -0.88 -5.80 -9.83
CA SER A 91 -1.15 -5.56 -8.41
C SER A 91 -0.61 -6.70 -7.51
N GLY A 92 0.15 -6.35 -6.48
CA GLY A 92 0.87 -7.30 -5.63
C GLY A 92 0.98 -6.82 -4.19
N SER A 93 0.71 -7.69 -3.22
CA SER A 93 0.89 -7.38 -1.79
C SER A 93 1.37 -8.59 -1.00
N PHE A 94 2.50 -8.44 -0.29
CA PHE A 94 2.99 -9.40 0.69
C PHE A 94 3.30 -8.70 2.02
N SER A 95 3.85 -9.44 2.98
CA SER A 95 4.32 -8.87 4.24
C SER A 95 5.69 -9.42 4.62
N VAL A 96 6.38 -8.66 5.47
CA VAL A 96 7.62 -9.04 6.16
C VAL A 96 7.54 -8.65 7.63
N GLY A 97 8.44 -9.17 8.46
CA GLY A 97 8.44 -8.97 9.92
C GLY A 97 7.77 -10.11 10.68
N ALA A 98 7.16 -9.81 11.83
CA ALA A 98 6.45 -10.78 12.67
C ALA A 98 4.95 -10.87 12.36
N MET A 99 4.32 -11.97 12.75
CA MET A 99 2.88 -12.16 12.84
C MET A 99 2.52 -12.82 14.19
N PRO A 100 1.37 -12.49 14.80
CA PRO A 100 1.07 -12.87 16.17
C PRO A 100 0.67 -14.34 16.31
N GLY A 101 1.12 -14.97 17.40
CA GLY A 101 0.74 -16.33 17.79
C GLY A 101 1.61 -17.44 17.20
N VAL A 102 1.94 -18.43 18.04
CA VAL A 102 2.78 -19.61 17.70
C VAL A 102 2.18 -20.53 16.62
N GLN A 103 0.90 -20.35 16.26
CA GLN A 103 0.21 -21.13 15.24
C GLN A 103 0.13 -20.40 13.88
N CYS A 104 0.58 -19.13 13.81
CA CYS A 104 0.62 -18.39 12.55
C CYS A 104 1.99 -18.54 11.87
N GLU A 105 1.97 -18.97 10.61
CA GLU A 105 3.16 -18.93 9.76
C GLU A 105 3.68 -17.50 9.66
N GLN A 106 4.99 -17.33 9.88
CA GLN A 106 5.65 -16.05 9.70
C GLN A 106 5.70 -15.69 8.20
N PRO A 107 5.71 -14.39 7.82
CA PRO A 107 5.58 -13.99 6.44
C PRO A 107 6.69 -14.55 5.54
N LYS A 108 6.30 -15.22 4.44
CA LYS A 108 7.24 -15.79 3.46
C LYS A 108 8.20 -14.75 2.85
N GLY A 109 7.80 -13.48 2.84
CA GLY A 109 8.65 -12.37 2.42
C GLY A 109 9.96 -12.24 3.22
N ASN A 110 9.99 -12.70 4.49
CA ASN A 110 11.20 -12.71 5.31
C ASN A 110 12.31 -13.54 4.67
N THR A 111 11.96 -14.70 4.12
CA THR A 111 12.89 -15.63 3.48
C THR A 111 13.15 -15.25 2.02
N LEU A 112 12.14 -14.73 1.31
CA LEU A 112 12.27 -14.39 -0.11
C LEU A 112 13.05 -13.08 -0.33
N PHE A 113 12.91 -12.09 0.55
CA PHE A 113 13.53 -10.77 0.39
C PHE A 113 14.14 -10.22 1.70
N PRO A 114 15.10 -10.93 2.33
CA PRO A 114 15.70 -10.52 3.61
C PRO A 114 16.37 -9.14 3.53
N GLU A 115 17.07 -8.83 2.43
CA GLU A 115 17.68 -7.51 2.22
C GLU A 115 16.65 -6.38 2.15
N LEU A 116 15.51 -6.62 1.48
CA LEU A 116 14.41 -5.66 1.38
C LEU A 116 13.74 -5.46 2.73
N MET A 117 13.49 -6.54 3.48
CA MET A 117 12.95 -6.48 4.84
C MET A 117 13.84 -5.61 5.74
N LYS A 118 15.15 -5.87 5.75
CA LYS A 118 16.12 -5.10 6.54
C LYS A 118 16.14 -3.63 6.13
N ALA A 119 16.29 -3.35 4.84
CA ALA A 119 16.34 -1.98 4.32
C ALA A 119 15.03 -1.21 4.59
N ALA A 120 13.88 -1.89 4.59
CA ALA A 120 12.59 -1.28 4.87
C ALA A 120 12.41 -0.96 6.36
N PHE A 121 12.91 -1.77 7.29
CA PHE A 121 12.93 -1.41 8.73
C PHE A 121 13.98 -0.34 9.05
N GLU A 122 15.16 -0.37 8.41
CA GLU A 122 16.14 0.73 8.49
C GLU A 122 15.54 2.08 8.04
N LEU A 123 14.68 2.05 7.00
CA LEU A 123 13.96 3.23 6.51
C LEU A 123 12.92 3.75 7.50
N GLU A 124 12.18 2.89 8.23
CA GLU A 124 11.25 3.35 9.28
C GLU A 124 11.97 4.17 10.36
N ILE A 125 13.09 3.65 10.86
CA ILE A 125 13.90 4.29 11.90
C ILE A 125 14.43 5.65 11.40
N ALA A 126 14.83 5.74 10.13
CA ALA A 126 15.33 6.98 9.56
C ALA A 126 14.22 8.02 9.26
N LEU A 127 13.00 7.58 8.96
CA LEU A 127 11.84 8.47 8.73
C LEU A 127 11.25 9.01 10.04
N CYS A 128 11.16 8.15 11.07
CA CYS A 128 10.48 8.45 12.33
C CYS A 128 11.26 7.90 13.53
N PRO A 129 12.45 8.44 13.86
CA PRO A 129 13.34 7.87 14.89
C PRO A 129 12.76 7.88 16.32
N ASN A 130 11.63 8.59 16.54
CA ASN A 130 10.97 8.71 17.84
C ASN A 130 9.65 7.92 17.94
N ARG A 131 9.23 7.16 16.90
CA ARG A 131 8.05 6.29 16.98
C ARG A 131 8.43 4.94 17.60
N GLU A 132 7.46 4.25 18.18
CA GLU A 132 7.64 2.84 18.58
C GLU A 132 7.93 1.99 17.32
N PRO A 133 9.04 1.23 17.28
CA PRO A 133 9.40 0.44 16.10
C PRO A 133 8.33 -0.59 15.75
N SER A 134 8.00 -0.72 14.47
CA SER A 134 6.98 -1.67 14.03
C SER A 134 7.52 -3.10 14.00
N SER A 135 6.64 -4.09 14.24
CA SER A 135 6.99 -5.50 14.10
C SER A 135 6.84 -6.02 12.67
N THR A 136 6.02 -5.37 11.84
CA THR A 136 5.53 -5.88 10.54
C THR A 136 5.50 -4.79 9.48
N ILE A 137 5.70 -5.17 8.22
CA ILE A 137 5.50 -4.30 7.05
C ILE A 137 4.56 -4.99 6.06
N ALA A 138 3.59 -4.26 5.50
CA ALA A 138 2.91 -4.64 4.27
C ALA A 138 3.63 -3.99 3.08
N VAL A 139 4.12 -4.83 2.17
CA VAL A 139 4.87 -4.41 0.97
C VAL A 139 3.95 -4.52 -0.23
N ASN A 140 3.73 -3.41 -0.93
CA ASN A 140 2.77 -3.31 -2.01
C ASN A 140 3.41 -2.81 -3.30
N ARG A 141 3.07 -3.45 -4.43
CA ARG A 141 3.41 -3.05 -5.81
C ARG A 141 2.11 -2.82 -6.58
N ASN A 142 1.97 -1.64 -7.18
CA ASN A 142 0.83 -1.22 -8.00
C ASN A 142 -0.54 -1.60 -7.39
N ALA A 143 -0.63 -1.56 -6.06
CA ALA A 143 -1.84 -1.91 -5.32
C ALA A 143 -2.72 -0.66 -5.14
N GLN A 144 -3.94 -0.74 -5.66
CA GLN A 144 -5.00 0.23 -5.38
C GLN A 144 -6.04 -0.43 -4.47
N PHE A 145 -6.21 0.11 -3.27
CA PHE A 145 -7.17 -0.40 -2.28
C PHE A 145 -8.50 0.36 -2.35
N ARG A 146 -9.60 -0.36 -2.14
CA ARG A 146 -10.96 0.18 -1.95
C ARG A 146 -11.08 0.84 -0.55
N PRO A 147 -12.09 1.71 -0.30
CA PRO A 147 -12.36 2.26 1.03
C PRO A 147 -12.58 1.18 2.08
N HIS A 148 -11.64 1.05 3.03
CA HIS A 148 -11.66 0.01 4.07
C HIS A 148 -11.07 0.52 5.38
N VAL A 149 -11.20 -0.30 6.42
CA VAL A 149 -10.36 -0.28 7.62
C VAL A 149 -9.60 -1.60 7.69
N ASP A 150 -8.45 -1.61 8.36
CA ASP A 150 -7.68 -2.82 8.58
C ASP A 150 -8.44 -3.83 9.43
N ASN A 151 -8.27 -5.11 9.11
CA ASN A 151 -9.00 -6.21 9.72
C ASN A 151 -8.14 -7.49 9.73
N GLY A 152 -8.56 -8.52 10.45
CA GLY A 152 -7.77 -9.76 10.60
C GLY A 152 -6.51 -9.50 11.41
N ALA A 153 -5.32 -9.60 10.81
CA ALA A 153 -4.06 -9.30 11.51
C ALA A 153 -3.87 -7.80 11.82
N GLY A 154 -4.53 -6.93 11.05
CA GLY A 154 -4.64 -5.51 11.44
C GLY A 154 -5.62 -5.27 12.60
N ALA A 155 -6.27 -6.33 13.09
CA ALA A 155 -7.10 -6.35 14.29
C ALA A 155 -6.33 -6.86 15.53
N GLY A 156 -5.69 -6.03 16.36
CA GLY A 156 -5.71 -4.57 16.38
C GLY A 156 -4.36 -3.90 16.56
N GLN A 157 -3.93 -3.26 15.48
CA GLN A 157 -2.56 -2.80 15.31
C GLN A 157 -2.25 -1.44 15.95
N SER A 158 -0.95 -1.17 16.09
CA SER A 158 -0.43 0.16 16.38
C SER A 158 -0.74 1.18 15.28
N THR A 159 -0.47 2.47 15.55
CA THR A 159 -0.49 3.51 14.51
C THR A 159 0.44 3.13 13.35
N SER A 160 -0.13 3.07 12.15
CA SER A 160 0.58 2.73 10.93
C SER A 160 1.43 3.91 10.45
N LEU A 161 2.64 3.66 9.97
CA LEU A 161 3.38 4.58 9.10
C LEU A 161 3.20 4.11 7.66
N ILE A 162 3.00 5.02 6.70
CA ILE A 162 2.93 4.69 5.28
C ILE A 162 3.71 5.69 4.43
N VAL A 163 4.41 5.17 3.41
CA VAL A 163 5.04 5.98 2.36
C VAL A 163 4.86 5.32 0.98
N GLY A 164 4.72 6.15 -0.05
CA GLY A 164 4.72 5.76 -1.46
C GLY A 164 6.05 6.06 -2.14
N MET A 165 6.47 5.23 -3.08
CA MET A 165 7.74 5.35 -3.80
C MET A 165 7.58 4.93 -5.28
N GLY A 166 8.50 5.38 -6.13
CA GLY A 166 8.51 5.06 -7.56
C GLY A 166 8.18 6.26 -8.45
N THR A 167 7.80 5.97 -9.69
CA THR A 167 7.48 6.95 -10.73
C THR A 167 6.01 6.85 -11.11
N TYR A 168 5.16 7.64 -10.44
CA TYR A 168 3.72 7.65 -10.64
C TYR A 168 3.11 9.06 -10.49
N VAL A 169 1.92 9.26 -11.06
CA VAL A 169 1.02 10.41 -10.88
C VAL A 169 -0.27 9.98 -10.18
N GLY A 170 -0.85 10.85 -9.36
CA GLY A 170 -2.01 10.50 -8.51
C GLY A 170 -1.61 9.57 -7.37
N GLY A 171 -2.49 8.67 -6.96
CA GLY A 171 -2.15 7.60 -6.01
C GLY A 171 -2.01 8.05 -4.56
N GLU A 172 -2.52 9.24 -4.25
CA GLU A 172 -2.64 9.78 -2.91
C GLU A 172 -3.39 8.82 -1.99
N LEU A 173 -3.04 8.84 -0.70
CA LEU A 173 -3.82 8.17 0.31
C LEU A 173 -4.98 9.08 0.72
N MET A 174 -6.20 8.54 0.76
CA MET A 174 -7.30 9.18 1.47
C MET A 174 -7.41 8.56 2.87
N VAL A 175 -7.52 9.38 3.91
CA VAL A 175 -7.78 8.97 5.30
C VAL A 175 -8.90 9.85 5.84
N GLU A 176 -10.02 9.27 6.28
CA GLU A 176 -11.19 10.01 6.78
C GLU A 176 -11.64 11.19 5.87
N GLY A 177 -11.58 10.97 4.55
CA GLY A 177 -11.95 11.98 3.56
C GLY A 177 -10.93 13.12 3.35
N LYS A 178 -9.81 13.12 4.08
CA LYS A 178 -8.65 14.00 3.83
C LYS A 178 -7.66 13.32 2.88
N LYS A 179 -7.23 14.05 1.85
CA LYS A 179 -6.24 13.59 0.87
C LYS A 179 -4.82 13.89 1.37
N HIS A 180 -3.93 12.92 1.21
CA HIS A 180 -2.50 13.02 1.52
C HIS A 180 -1.68 12.55 0.32
N ASP A 181 -0.82 13.41 -0.21
CA ASP A 181 0.30 12.89 -0.99
C ASP A 181 1.20 12.09 -0.04
N ILE A 182 1.76 11.00 -0.54
CA ILE A 182 2.68 10.14 0.21
C ILE A 182 3.94 9.80 -0.61
N ARG A 183 4.13 10.41 -1.79
CA ARG A 183 5.26 10.11 -2.68
C ARG A 183 6.55 10.67 -2.08
N TYR A 184 7.32 9.81 -1.42
CA TYR A 184 8.48 10.16 -0.59
C TYR A 184 8.17 11.07 0.61
N GLU A 185 6.89 11.16 0.99
CA GLU A 185 6.41 11.84 2.19
C GLU A 185 5.69 10.81 3.07
N ALA A 186 6.31 10.45 4.20
CA ALA A 186 5.74 9.45 5.10
C ALA A 186 4.69 10.09 6.03
N ILE A 187 3.57 9.41 6.26
CA ILE A 187 2.53 9.86 7.19
C ILE A 187 2.09 8.76 8.15
N GLU A 188 1.67 9.17 9.34
CA GLU A 188 1.07 8.29 10.34
C GLU A 188 -0.47 8.36 10.31
N PHE A 189 -1.11 7.20 10.45
CA PHE A 189 -2.58 7.08 10.57
C PHE A 189 -2.95 5.78 11.32
N ASN A 190 -4.15 5.70 11.88
CA ASN A 190 -4.63 4.50 12.55
C ASN A 190 -5.45 3.63 11.58
N GLY A 191 -4.81 2.63 10.98
CA GLY A 191 -5.46 1.74 10.00
C GLY A 191 -6.66 0.95 10.52
N TRP A 192 -6.75 0.62 11.82
CA TRP A 192 -7.96 -0.01 12.41
C TRP A 192 -9.12 0.97 12.44
N THR A 193 -8.92 2.19 12.97
CA THR A 193 -10.03 3.09 13.30
C THR A 193 -10.41 4.02 12.16
N GLN A 194 -9.47 4.30 11.25
CA GLN A 194 -9.62 5.29 10.20
C GLN A 194 -9.82 4.62 8.84
N ARG A 195 -10.94 4.96 8.19
CA ARG A 195 -11.28 4.51 6.85
C ARG A 195 -10.33 5.14 5.84
N HIS A 196 -9.66 4.30 5.06
CA HIS A 196 -8.62 4.73 4.14
C HIS A 196 -8.65 3.97 2.80
N TRP A 197 -8.07 4.58 1.76
CA TRP A 197 -7.94 4.00 0.42
C TRP A 197 -6.92 4.73 -0.44
N THR A 198 -6.56 4.09 -1.56
CA THR A 198 -5.68 4.68 -2.58
C THR A 198 -6.53 5.34 -3.67
N LEU A 199 -6.28 6.61 -3.96
CA LEU A 199 -6.82 7.24 -5.16
C LEU A 199 -6.23 6.62 -6.43
N PRO A 200 -6.89 6.74 -7.60
CA PRO A 200 -6.33 6.20 -8.83
C PRO A 200 -4.98 6.83 -9.18
N PHE A 201 -4.12 6.06 -9.85
CA PHE A 201 -2.79 6.49 -10.28
C PHE A 201 -2.40 5.90 -11.63
N VAL A 202 -1.39 6.48 -12.25
CA VAL A 202 -0.72 5.93 -13.44
C VAL A 202 0.78 5.89 -13.17
N GLY A 203 1.44 4.79 -13.53
CA GLY A 203 2.88 4.59 -13.38
C GLY A 203 3.26 3.46 -12.42
N GLU A 204 4.55 3.42 -12.06
CA GLU A 204 5.13 2.47 -11.10
C GLU A 204 4.96 3.02 -9.67
N ARG A 205 4.13 2.37 -8.87
CA ARG A 205 3.87 2.77 -7.47
C ARG A 205 4.12 1.62 -6.51
N TYR A 206 5.13 1.76 -5.67
CA TYR A 206 5.28 0.94 -4.47
C TYR A 206 4.73 1.68 -3.25
N SER A 207 4.27 0.96 -2.24
CA SER A 207 4.10 1.54 -0.90
C SER A 207 4.41 0.54 0.20
N LEU A 208 5.06 1.05 1.25
CA LEU A 208 5.33 0.33 2.49
C LEU A 208 4.38 0.85 3.57
N VAL A 209 3.81 -0.08 4.34
CA VAL A 209 3.00 0.24 5.52
C VAL A 209 3.60 -0.49 6.72
N TRP A 210 4.18 0.23 7.66
CA TRP A 210 4.74 -0.31 8.90
C TRP A 210 3.68 -0.28 10.01
N PHE A 211 3.52 -1.38 10.73
CA PHE A 211 2.57 -1.52 11.83
C PHE A 211 2.95 -2.70 12.73
N THR A 212 2.39 -2.74 13.93
CA THR A 212 2.54 -3.86 14.87
C THR A 212 1.16 -4.51 15.09
N PRO A 213 0.90 -5.73 14.59
CA PRO A 213 -0.31 -6.49 14.89
C PRO A 213 -0.51 -6.67 16.40
N LYS A 214 -1.77 -6.82 16.82
CA LYS A 214 -2.09 -7.22 18.20
C LYS A 214 -1.50 -8.58 18.53
N GLY A 215 -0.80 -8.70 19.65
CA GLY A 215 -0.03 -9.87 20.02
C GLY A 215 1.41 -9.90 19.47
N CYS A 216 1.90 -8.79 18.90
CA CYS A 216 3.32 -8.56 18.56
C CYS A 216 3.91 -7.35 19.31
N GLU A 217 3.26 -6.87 20.37
CA GLU A 217 3.72 -5.73 21.15
C GLU A 217 5.12 -6.00 21.75
N GLY A 218 6.04 -5.05 21.60
CA GLY A 218 7.45 -5.21 22.01
C GLY A 218 8.31 -6.09 21.09
N VAL A 219 7.80 -6.55 19.94
CA VAL A 219 8.60 -7.19 18.89
C VAL A 219 9.03 -6.12 17.89
N HIS A 220 10.33 -5.90 17.71
CA HIS A 220 10.84 -4.92 16.74
C HIS A 220 11.32 -5.63 15.47
N GLY A 221 10.72 -5.32 14.32
CA GLY A 221 10.94 -6.07 13.08
C GLY A 221 12.38 -5.99 12.55
N ILE A 222 13.11 -4.93 12.91
CA ILE A 222 14.55 -4.78 12.64
C ILE A 222 15.39 -5.86 13.32
N GLU A 223 15.01 -6.32 14.52
CA GLU A 223 15.76 -7.35 15.29
C GLU A 223 15.60 -8.75 14.70
N LEU A 224 14.58 -8.95 13.87
CA LEU A 224 14.36 -10.18 13.11
C LEU A 224 15.29 -10.27 11.88
N CYS A 225 15.92 -9.17 11.49
CA CYS A 225 16.81 -9.08 10.33
C CYS A 225 18.23 -9.55 10.69
N LYS A 226 18.53 -10.81 10.38
CA LYS A 226 19.89 -11.38 10.51
C LYS A 226 20.85 -10.82 9.45
#